data_AF-A0A8T3KPU6-F1
#
_entry.id   AF-A0A8T3KPU6-F1
#
_cell.length_a   1.000
_cell.length_b   1.000
_cell.length_c   1.000
_cell.angle_alpha   90.00
_cell.angle_beta   90.00
_cell.angle_gamma   90.00
#
_symmetry.space_group_name_H-M   'P 1'
#
loop_
_entity.id
_entity.type
_entity.pdbx_description
1 polymer ?
#
loop_
_entity_poly.entity_id
_entity_poly.type
_entity_poly.pdbx_seq_one_letter_code
_entity_poly.pdbx_strand_id
1 'polypeptide(L)'
;MDRLRMEKQIAFIEEIDRVKQIYRRTILMDGSRNENDAEHSWHLAVMAVLLSEYAGEEIDLLKVVKMVLIHDIVEIDAGDTYCYDEVGCLDKRDREVRAADRIFNILPDDQAREFRELWEEFEECNTPEAKFAASLDRFQPLLHNYKTRGLSWKKHGITKGRVIERNSLISEGAPDLWEYARDIIEKAVDNQFLRE
;
A
#
# COMPACT_ATOMS: atom_id res chain seq x y z
N MET A 1 5.18 34.78 -9.28
CA MET A 1 4.46 33.59 -8.81
C MET A 1 3.71 33.06 -10.02
N ASP A 2 3.99 31.83 -10.45
CA ASP A 2 3.33 31.26 -11.63
C ASP A 2 1.93 30.78 -11.24
N ARG A 3 0.92 31.56 -11.62
CA ARG A 3 -0.48 31.30 -11.29
C ARG A 3 -0.98 30.00 -11.93
N LEU A 4 -0.54 29.70 -13.15
CA LEU A 4 -0.95 28.48 -13.86
C LEU A 4 -0.39 27.24 -13.16
N ARG A 5 0.86 27.31 -12.69
CA ARG A 5 1.46 26.25 -11.87
C ARG A 5 0.62 25.96 -10.63
N MET A 6 0.25 27.00 -9.89
CA MET A 6 -0.54 26.88 -8.67
C MET A 6 -1.94 26.32 -8.94
N GLU A 7 -2.60 26.75 -10.01
CA GLU A 7 -3.92 26.24 -10.41
C GLU A 7 -3.88 24.74 -10.72
N LYS A 8 -2.85 24.25 -11.43
CA LYS A 8 -2.62 22.80 -11.64
C LYS A 8 -2.40 22.03 -10.34
N GLN A 9 -1.59 22.59 -9.43
CA GLN A 9 -1.35 21.98 -8.11
C GLN A 9 -2.63 21.87 -7.29
N ILE A 10 -3.44 22.93 -7.24
CA ILE A 10 -4.73 22.94 -6.53
C ILE A 10 -5.69 21.93 -7.17
N ALA A 11 -5.76 21.87 -8.51
CA ALA A 11 -6.60 20.90 -9.20
C ALA A 11 -6.23 19.44 -8.87
N PHE A 12 -4.93 19.14 -8.75
CA PHE A 12 -4.48 17.83 -8.28
C PHE A 12 -4.89 17.56 -6.83
N ILE A 13 -4.71 18.54 -5.93
CA ILE A 13 -5.10 18.43 -4.52
C ILE A 13 -6.62 18.19 -4.37
N GLU A 14 -7.44 18.83 -5.21
CA GLU A 14 -8.89 18.60 -5.26
C GLU A 14 -9.23 17.20 -5.80
N GLU A 15 -8.56 16.73 -6.86
CA GLU A 15 -8.80 15.41 -7.45
C GLU A 15 -8.53 14.27 -6.46
N ILE A 16 -7.44 14.35 -5.70
CA ILE A 16 -7.03 13.26 -4.79
C ILE A 16 -7.96 13.10 -3.58
N ASP A 17 -8.88 14.04 -3.31
CA ASP A 17 -9.92 13.84 -2.28
C ASP A 17 -10.74 12.56 -2.54
N ARG A 18 -10.88 12.19 -3.83
CA ARG A 18 -11.62 10.99 -4.28
C ARG A 18 -11.01 9.68 -3.78
N VAL A 19 -9.72 9.65 -3.42
CA VAL A 19 -9.06 8.45 -2.88
C VAL A 19 -9.68 7.98 -1.57
N LYS A 20 -10.33 8.89 -0.83
CA LYS A 20 -11.09 8.58 0.41
C LYS A 20 -12.34 7.73 0.16
N GLN A 21 -12.78 7.60 -1.09
CA GLN A 21 -13.95 6.82 -1.48
C GLN A 21 -13.60 5.43 -2.02
N ILE A 22 -12.32 5.11 -2.14
CA ILE A 22 -11.86 3.78 -2.56
C ILE A 22 -11.65 2.93 -1.31
N TYR A 23 -12.45 1.87 -1.19
CA TYR A 23 -12.47 1.02 0.00
C TYR A 23 -11.76 -0.30 -0.25
N ARG A 24 -10.90 -0.67 0.70
CA ARG A 24 -10.11 -1.89 0.73
C ARG A 24 -10.88 -3.03 1.36
N ARG A 25 -10.47 -4.28 1.09
CA ARG A 25 -10.97 -5.45 1.84
C ARG A 25 -10.44 -5.53 3.28
N THR A 26 -9.42 -4.74 3.63
CA THR A 26 -8.95 -4.60 5.01
C THR A 26 -10.06 -4.00 5.89
N ILE A 27 -10.20 -4.52 7.10
CA ILE A 27 -11.19 -4.06 8.09
C ILE A 27 -10.40 -3.32 9.18
N LEU A 28 -10.95 -2.21 9.68
CA LEU A 28 -10.35 -1.49 10.80
C LEU A 28 -10.21 -2.41 12.03
N MET A 29 -9.22 -2.14 12.88
CA MET A 29 -8.88 -3.01 14.01
C MET A 29 -10.02 -3.19 15.03
N ASP A 30 -10.97 -2.26 15.08
CA ASP A 30 -12.17 -2.33 15.92
C ASP A 30 -13.33 -3.10 15.26
N GLY A 31 -13.19 -3.51 14.00
CA GLY A 31 -14.20 -4.25 13.24
C GLY A 31 -15.35 -3.39 12.69
N SER A 32 -15.27 -2.06 12.79
CA SER A 32 -16.40 -1.17 12.49
C SER A 32 -16.75 -1.06 11.00
N ARG A 33 -15.76 -0.98 10.13
CA ARG A 33 -15.92 -0.84 8.67
C ARG A 33 -14.66 -1.27 7.91
N ASN A 34 -14.79 -1.30 6.59
CA ASN A 34 -13.66 -1.39 5.68
C ASN A 34 -12.78 -0.13 5.72
N GLU A 35 -11.49 -0.33 5.55
CA GLU A 35 -10.49 0.72 5.39
C GLU A 35 -10.63 1.40 4.01
N ASN A 36 -10.23 2.67 3.87
CA ASN A 36 -10.04 3.33 2.58
C ASN A 36 -8.56 3.63 2.28
N ASP A 37 -8.22 3.90 1.02
CA ASP A 37 -6.81 4.05 0.61
C ASP A 37 -6.13 5.29 1.18
N ALA A 38 -6.89 6.36 1.46
CA ALA A 38 -6.34 7.57 2.06
C ALA A 38 -5.84 7.31 3.49
N GLU A 39 -6.65 6.62 4.30
CA GLU A 39 -6.28 6.29 5.68
C GLU A 39 -5.26 5.14 5.74
N HIS A 40 -5.26 4.23 4.77
CA HIS A 40 -4.20 3.23 4.59
C HIS A 40 -2.85 3.92 4.34
N SER A 41 -2.78 4.80 3.34
CA SER A 41 -1.56 5.55 2.98
C SER A 41 -1.06 6.42 4.13
N TRP A 42 -1.96 7.05 4.89
CA TRP A 42 -1.61 7.77 6.11
C TRP A 42 -0.97 6.83 7.16
N HIS A 43 -1.55 5.65 7.39
CA HIS A 43 -1.03 4.69 8.35
C HIS A 43 0.35 4.17 7.92
N LEU A 44 0.55 3.90 6.62
CA LEU A 44 1.84 3.53 6.06
C LEU A 44 2.89 4.63 6.22
N ALA A 45 2.54 5.89 6.01
CA ALA A 45 3.47 7.01 6.20
C ALA A 45 3.95 7.11 7.66
N VAL A 46 3.04 6.90 8.63
CA VAL A 46 3.41 6.84 10.06
C VAL A 46 4.30 5.62 10.35
N MET A 47 3.97 4.46 9.78
CA MET A 47 4.80 3.26 9.89
C MET A 47 6.20 3.48 9.31
N ALA A 48 6.34 4.15 8.16
CA ALA A 48 7.63 4.43 7.55
C ALA A 48 8.52 5.27 8.47
N VAL A 49 7.97 6.30 9.09
CA VAL A 49 8.71 7.13 10.06
C VAL A 49 9.16 6.30 11.27
N LEU A 50 8.25 5.51 11.86
CA LEU A 50 8.52 4.76 13.09
C LEU A 50 9.40 3.53 12.90
N LEU A 51 9.29 2.86 11.75
CA LEU A 51 9.92 1.56 11.49
C LEU A 51 11.14 1.67 10.57
N SER A 52 11.57 2.88 10.20
CA SER A 52 12.73 3.10 9.32
C SER A 52 14.03 2.48 9.85
N GLU A 53 14.16 2.31 11.17
CA GLU A 53 15.31 1.61 11.78
C GLU A 53 15.35 0.11 11.45
N TYR A 54 14.27 -0.48 10.95
CA TYR A 54 14.17 -1.88 10.52
C TYR A 54 14.28 -2.05 8.99
N ALA A 55 14.61 -0.99 8.25
CA ALA A 55 14.91 -1.10 6.84
C ALA A 55 16.15 -1.99 6.62
N GLY A 56 16.09 -2.89 5.65
CA GLY A 56 17.18 -3.83 5.36
C GLY A 56 18.42 -3.15 4.77
N GLU A 57 18.25 -1.96 4.21
CA GLU A 57 19.30 -1.13 3.59
C GLU A 57 19.10 0.33 3.99
N GLU A 58 20.10 1.18 3.75
CA GLU A 58 19.97 2.63 3.93
C GLU A 58 18.94 3.20 2.95
N ILE A 59 18.04 4.05 3.45
CA ILE A 59 16.92 4.60 2.68
C ILE A 59 16.80 6.12 2.86
N ASP A 60 16.34 6.83 1.84
CA ASP A 60 15.80 8.18 2.00
C ASP A 60 14.37 8.11 2.58
N LEU A 61 14.24 8.38 3.87
CA LEU A 61 12.94 8.35 4.56
C LEU A 61 11.92 9.34 3.95
N LEU A 62 12.34 10.53 3.51
CA LEU A 62 11.42 11.49 2.92
C LEU A 62 10.88 10.97 1.58
N LYS A 63 11.73 10.30 0.80
CA LYS A 63 11.33 9.63 -0.44
C LYS A 63 10.33 8.51 -0.17
N VAL A 64 10.58 7.64 0.81
CA VAL A 64 9.63 6.58 1.23
C VAL A 64 8.29 7.17 1.65
N VAL A 65 8.30 8.22 2.48
CA VAL A 65 7.06 8.88 2.93
C VAL A 65 6.28 9.45 1.76
N LYS A 66 6.94 10.13 0.81
CA LYS A 66 6.29 10.61 -0.42
C LYS A 66 5.69 9.45 -1.21
N MET A 67 6.44 8.36 -1.37
CA MET A 67 6.05 7.18 -2.15
C MET A 67 4.77 6.56 -1.60
N VAL A 68 4.73 6.22 -0.30
CA VAL A 68 3.55 5.59 0.31
C VAL A 68 2.34 6.54 0.38
N LEU A 69 2.53 7.86 0.39
CA LEU A 69 1.42 8.80 0.34
C LEU A 69 0.72 8.86 -1.02
N ILE A 70 1.41 8.49 -2.11
CA ILE A 70 0.87 8.59 -3.47
C ILE A 70 0.62 7.25 -4.15
N HIS A 71 1.12 6.14 -3.62
CA HIS A 71 1.14 4.85 -4.31
C HIS A 71 -0.23 4.39 -4.82
N ASP A 72 -1.28 4.55 -4.01
CA ASP A 72 -2.65 4.14 -4.33
C ASP A 72 -3.51 5.27 -4.97
N ILE A 73 -2.95 6.44 -5.30
CA ILE A 73 -3.73 7.52 -5.97
C ILE A 73 -4.32 7.06 -7.30
N VAL A 74 -3.62 6.15 -8.00
CA VAL A 74 -4.08 5.55 -9.26
C VAL A 74 -5.39 4.77 -9.10
N GLU A 75 -5.71 4.30 -7.88
CA GLU A 75 -6.93 3.55 -7.59
C GLU A 75 -8.20 4.42 -7.65
N ILE A 76 -8.08 5.75 -7.72
CA ILE A 76 -9.20 6.67 -7.99
C ILE A 76 -9.95 6.27 -9.28
N ASP A 77 -9.22 5.82 -10.30
CA ASP A 77 -9.79 5.34 -11.55
C ASP A 77 -9.68 3.83 -11.73
N ALA A 78 -8.59 3.23 -11.25
CA ALA A 78 -8.38 1.80 -11.40
C ALA A 78 -9.28 0.98 -10.46
N GLY A 79 -9.60 1.50 -9.27
CA GLY A 79 -10.23 0.80 -8.16
C GLY A 79 -9.30 -0.19 -7.44
N ASP A 80 -9.51 -0.37 -6.13
CA ASP A 80 -8.77 -1.34 -5.30
C ASP A 80 -8.86 -2.75 -5.91
N THR A 81 -7.69 -3.34 -6.16
CA THR A 81 -7.58 -4.72 -6.64
C THR A 81 -7.09 -5.59 -5.51
N TYR A 82 -8.01 -6.39 -4.95
CA TYR A 82 -7.66 -7.27 -3.83
C TYR A 82 -6.52 -8.21 -4.17
N CYS A 83 -5.49 -8.19 -3.34
CA CYS A 83 -4.26 -8.94 -3.53
C CYS A 83 -4.36 -10.46 -3.76
N TYR A 84 -5.47 -11.10 -3.37
CA TYR A 84 -5.69 -12.53 -3.56
C TYR A 84 -6.66 -12.84 -4.71
N ASP A 85 -7.05 -11.84 -5.50
CA ASP A 85 -7.98 -11.93 -6.63
C ASP A 85 -7.23 -12.14 -7.95
N GLU A 86 -7.08 -13.40 -8.37
CA GLU A 86 -6.32 -13.77 -9.57
C GLU A 86 -6.90 -13.16 -10.85
N VAL A 87 -8.23 -13.00 -10.93
CA VAL A 87 -8.89 -12.44 -12.12
C VAL A 87 -8.75 -10.92 -12.15
N GLY A 88 -8.97 -10.25 -11.01
CA GLY A 88 -8.80 -8.80 -10.89
C GLY A 88 -7.38 -8.34 -11.17
N CYS A 89 -6.38 -9.18 -10.92
CA CYS A 89 -4.97 -8.87 -11.19
C CYS A 89 -4.59 -8.88 -12.67
N LEU A 90 -5.39 -9.48 -13.57
CA LEU A 90 -5.02 -9.66 -14.98
C LEU A 90 -4.87 -8.35 -15.75
N ASP A 91 -5.72 -7.37 -15.46
CA ASP A 91 -5.74 -6.06 -16.14
C ASP A 91 -5.32 -4.91 -15.21
N LYS A 92 -4.87 -5.22 -13.98
CA LYS A 92 -4.53 -4.24 -12.94
C LYS A 92 -3.53 -3.21 -13.47
N ARG A 93 -2.40 -3.69 -13.99
CA ARG A 93 -1.33 -2.82 -14.48
C ARG A 93 -1.80 -1.87 -15.58
N ASP A 94 -2.58 -2.37 -16.53
CA ASP A 94 -3.12 -1.55 -17.62
C ASP A 94 -4.10 -0.48 -17.12
N ARG A 95 -4.93 -0.81 -16.12
CA ARG A 95 -5.83 0.15 -15.48
C ARG A 95 -5.05 1.23 -14.73
N GLU A 96 -4.06 0.83 -13.94
CA GLU A 96 -3.26 1.73 -13.11
C GLU A 96 -2.37 2.65 -13.95
N VAL A 97 -1.74 2.15 -15.01
CA VAL A 97 -0.94 2.98 -15.92
C VAL A 97 -1.80 4.08 -16.57
N ARG A 98 -3.01 3.74 -17.04
CA ARG A 98 -3.94 4.74 -17.60
C ARG A 98 -4.36 5.77 -16.55
N ALA A 99 -4.58 5.34 -15.31
CA ALA A 99 -4.92 6.22 -14.21
C ALA A 99 -3.75 7.15 -13.85
N ALA A 100 -2.53 6.63 -13.76
CA ALA A 100 -1.31 7.39 -13.52
C ALA A 100 -1.09 8.45 -14.62
N ASP A 101 -1.24 8.06 -15.88
CA ASP A 101 -1.12 8.95 -17.04
C ASP A 101 -2.16 10.09 -17.00
N ARG A 102 -3.36 9.85 -16.48
CA ARG A 102 -4.38 10.91 -16.35
C ARG A 102 -4.13 11.78 -15.13
N ILE A 103 -3.99 11.16 -13.96
CA ILE A 103 -4.05 11.83 -12.66
C ILE A 103 -2.78 12.64 -12.40
N PHE A 104 -1.60 12.05 -12.60
CA PHE A 104 -0.35 12.78 -12.34
C PHE A 104 -0.12 13.92 -13.34
N ASN A 105 -0.60 13.81 -14.58
CA ASN A 105 -0.51 14.88 -15.58
C ASN A 105 -1.44 16.08 -15.32
N ILE A 106 -2.26 16.05 -14.26
CA ILE A 106 -2.92 17.26 -13.74
C ILE A 106 -1.87 18.24 -13.18
N LEU A 107 -0.80 17.72 -12.59
CA LEU A 107 0.29 18.52 -12.02
C LEU A 107 1.08 19.30 -13.10
N PRO A 108 1.86 20.31 -12.69
CA PRO A 108 2.93 20.87 -13.52
C PRO A 108 3.93 19.78 -13.95
N ASP A 109 4.48 19.91 -15.16
CA ASP A 109 5.23 18.84 -15.84
C ASP A 109 6.40 18.24 -15.02
N ASP A 110 7.10 19.07 -14.24
CA ASP A 110 8.18 18.61 -13.35
C ASP A 110 7.67 17.74 -12.21
N GLN A 111 6.54 18.11 -11.59
CA GLN A 111 5.93 17.34 -10.50
C GLN A 111 5.18 16.12 -11.00
N ALA A 112 4.53 16.23 -12.16
CA ALA A 112 3.90 15.09 -12.84
C ALA A 112 4.93 13.99 -13.11
N ARG A 113 6.11 14.36 -13.61
CA ARG A 113 7.23 13.43 -13.82
C ARG A 113 7.75 12.85 -12.50
N GLU A 114 8.01 13.68 -11.48
CA GLU A 114 8.47 13.20 -10.15
C GLU A 114 7.49 12.17 -9.58
N PHE A 115 6.19 12.47 -9.57
CA PHE A 115 5.18 11.59 -8.97
C PHE A 115 4.99 10.32 -9.79
N ARG A 116 5.04 10.41 -11.12
CA ARG A 116 4.99 9.26 -12.00
C ARG A 116 6.18 8.34 -11.79
N GLU A 117 7.40 8.87 -11.76
CA GLU A 117 8.63 8.10 -11.54
C GLU A 117 8.60 7.44 -10.15
N LEU A 118 8.13 8.15 -9.12
CA LEU A 118 8.03 7.60 -7.77
C LEU A 118 6.98 6.50 -7.64
N TRP A 119 5.85 6.62 -8.34
CA TRP A 119 4.84 5.57 -8.43
C TRP A 119 5.37 4.35 -9.19
N GLU A 120 6.04 4.54 -10.33
CA GLU A 120 6.65 3.44 -11.08
C GLU A 120 7.73 2.72 -10.27
N GLU A 121 8.54 3.46 -9.51
CA GLU A 121 9.54 2.88 -8.61
C GLU A 121 8.90 1.96 -7.54
N PHE A 122 7.77 2.37 -6.98
CA PHE A 122 7.01 1.54 -6.03
C PHE A 122 6.51 0.25 -6.70
N GLU A 123 5.91 0.35 -7.89
CA GLU A 123 5.38 -0.79 -8.64
C GLU A 123 6.48 -1.77 -9.08
N GLU A 124 7.65 -1.25 -9.47
CA GLU A 124 8.80 -2.06 -9.87
C GLU A 124 9.48 -2.75 -8.68
N CYS A 125 9.40 -2.17 -7.47
CA CYS A 125 9.88 -2.76 -6.22
C CYS A 125 11.37 -3.16 -6.23
N ASN A 126 12.22 -2.43 -6.98
CA ASN A 126 13.63 -2.79 -7.18
C ASN A 126 14.60 -2.05 -6.26
N THR A 127 14.27 -0.83 -5.83
CA THR A 127 15.11 0.03 -4.98
C THR A 127 14.93 -0.28 -3.48
N PRO A 128 15.90 0.05 -2.62
CA PRO A 128 15.75 -0.03 -1.17
C PRO A 128 14.47 0.65 -0.63
N GLU A 129 14.17 1.86 -1.10
CA GLU A 129 12.98 2.61 -0.68
C GLU A 129 11.69 1.90 -1.05
N ALA A 130 11.54 1.49 -2.32
CA ALA A 130 10.38 0.74 -2.79
C ALA A 130 10.19 -0.60 -2.08
N LYS A 131 11.26 -1.37 -1.87
CA LYS A 131 11.20 -2.63 -1.12
C LYS A 131 10.73 -2.41 0.32
N PHE A 132 11.26 -1.39 0.99
CA PHE A 132 10.83 -1.04 2.34
C PHE A 132 9.37 -0.57 2.36
N ALA A 133 8.98 0.34 1.48
CA ALA A 133 7.59 0.82 1.34
C ALA A 133 6.61 -0.34 1.10
N ALA A 134 6.92 -1.23 0.15
CA ALA A 134 6.09 -2.37 -0.19
C ALA A 134 6.09 -3.46 0.91
N SER A 135 7.11 -3.47 1.78
CA SER A 135 7.12 -4.31 2.99
C SER A 135 6.12 -3.81 4.02
N LEU A 136 6.03 -2.49 4.22
CA LEU A 136 5.05 -1.87 5.11
C LEU A 136 3.61 -2.08 4.59
N ASP A 137 3.39 -1.90 3.29
CA ASP A 137 2.09 -2.14 2.64
C ASP A 137 1.62 -3.59 2.81
N ARG A 138 2.53 -4.57 2.78
CA ARG A 138 2.20 -5.98 3.04
C ARG A 138 1.94 -6.24 4.53
N PHE A 139 2.74 -5.64 5.40
CA PHE A 139 2.67 -5.87 6.84
C PHE A 139 1.39 -5.31 7.48
N GLN A 140 0.92 -4.13 7.07
CA GLN A 140 -0.24 -3.47 7.69
C GLN A 140 -1.52 -4.35 7.62
N PRO A 141 -1.91 -4.93 6.47
CA PRO A 141 -3.13 -5.74 6.39
C PRO A 141 -3.02 -7.05 7.18
N LEU A 142 -1.81 -7.60 7.32
CA LEU A 142 -1.53 -8.76 8.17
C LEU A 142 -1.79 -8.42 9.64
N LEU A 143 -1.30 -7.27 10.10
CA LEU A 143 -1.54 -6.79 11.46
C LEU A 143 -3.04 -6.55 11.71
N HIS A 144 -3.75 -5.92 10.79
CA HIS A 144 -5.20 -5.71 10.87
C HIS A 144 -5.97 -7.02 10.96
N ASN A 145 -5.63 -8.00 10.12
CA ASN A 145 -6.27 -9.31 10.19
C ASN A 145 -6.04 -10.00 11.54
N TYR A 146 -4.81 -9.95 12.07
CA TYR A 146 -4.54 -10.51 13.39
C TYR A 146 -5.35 -9.82 14.50
N LYS A 147 -5.41 -8.49 14.51
CA LYS A 147 -6.16 -7.70 15.50
C LYS A 147 -7.66 -7.92 15.42
N THR A 148 -8.18 -8.15 14.21
CA THR A 148 -9.58 -8.49 13.96
C THR A 148 -9.89 -9.98 14.07
N ARG A 149 -9.00 -10.81 14.63
CA ARG A 149 -9.21 -12.27 14.79
C ARG A 149 -9.49 -13.00 13.47
N GLY A 150 -8.91 -12.49 12.39
CA GLY A 150 -8.97 -13.04 11.04
C GLY A 150 -10.28 -12.78 10.30
N LEU A 151 -11.01 -11.70 10.59
CA LEU A 151 -12.30 -11.42 9.94
C LEU A 151 -12.20 -11.46 8.40
N SER A 152 -11.22 -10.75 7.81
CA SER A 152 -11.06 -10.70 6.35
C SER A 152 -10.53 -12.03 5.81
N TRP A 153 -9.51 -12.64 6.44
CA TRP A 153 -9.02 -13.97 6.08
C TRP A 153 -10.12 -15.03 6.05
N LYS A 154 -10.94 -15.11 7.11
CA LYS A 154 -12.05 -16.07 7.20
C LYS A 154 -13.12 -15.81 6.16
N LYS A 155 -13.53 -14.55 5.98
CA LYS A 155 -14.55 -14.14 5.00
C LYS A 155 -14.16 -14.53 3.58
N HIS A 156 -12.86 -14.46 3.25
CA HIS A 156 -12.34 -14.72 1.92
C HIS A 156 -11.64 -16.08 1.75
N GLY A 157 -11.69 -16.95 2.76
CA GLY A 157 -11.12 -18.29 2.69
C GLY A 157 -9.61 -18.32 2.49
N ILE A 158 -8.88 -17.34 3.04
CA ILE A 158 -7.42 -17.23 2.91
C ILE A 158 -6.74 -18.24 3.83
N THR A 159 -5.69 -18.90 3.33
CA THR A 159 -4.89 -19.90 4.05
C THR A 159 -3.52 -19.35 4.44
N LYS A 160 -2.85 -20.01 5.39
CA LYS A 160 -1.50 -19.71 5.84
C LYS A 160 -0.52 -19.68 4.67
N GLY A 161 -0.60 -20.68 3.78
CA GLY A 161 0.24 -20.74 2.58
C GLY A 161 0.17 -19.46 1.74
N ARG A 162 -1.05 -18.95 1.46
CA ARG A 162 -1.24 -17.71 0.69
C ARG A 162 -0.74 -16.47 1.44
N VAL A 163 -0.94 -16.42 2.76
CA VAL A 163 -0.43 -15.31 3.58
C VAL A 163 1.09 -15.29 3.57
N ILE A 164 1.75 -16.45 3.75
CA ILE A 164 3.22 -16.56 3.70
C ILE A 164 3.74 -16.18 2.31
N GLU A 165 3.16 -16.72 1.25
CA GLU A 165 3.55 -16.42 -0.13
C GLU A 165 3.55 -14.90 -0.39
N ARG A 166 2.43 -14.22 -0.09
CA ARG A 166 2.31 -12.76 -0.26
C ARG A 166 3.31 -11.98 0.59
N ASN A 167 3.46 -12.34 1.86
CA ASN A 167 4.19 -11.54 2.85
C ASN A 167 5.68 -11.88 2.93
N SER A 168 6.14 -12.98 2.34
CA SER A 168 7.56 -13.37 2.35
C SER A 168 8.48 -12.31 1.75
N LEU A 169 7.97 -11.51 0.81
CA LEU A 169 8.68 -10.37 0.20
C LEU A 169 9.01 -9.25 1.20
N ILE A 170 8.39 -9.21 2.39
CA ILE A 170 8.80 -8.32 3.48
C ILE A 170 10.28 -8.55 3.83
N SER A 171 10.78 -9.78 3.66
CA SER A 171 12.19 -10.10 3.92
C SER A 171 13.18 -9.36 3.02
N GLU A 172 12.75 -8.82 1.88
CA GLU A 172 13.62 -8.09 0.95
C GLU A 172 13.80 -6.62 1.36
N GLY A 173 12.82 -6.02 2.04
CA GLY A 173 12.85 -4.61 2.45
C GLY A 173 13.01 -4.39 3.96
N ALA A 174 12.52 -5.32 4.78
CA ALA A 174 12.57 -5.25 6.24
C ALA A 174 12.68 -6.67 6.86
N PRO A 175 13.88 -7.28 6.84
CA PRO A 175 14.10 -8.66 7.31
C PRO A 175 13.60 -8.91 8.74
N ASP A 176 13.91 -8.03 9.67
CA ASP A 176 13.49 -8.16 11.08
C ASP A 176 11.96 -8.05 11.23
N LEU A 177 11.33 -7.18 10.44
CA LEU A 177 9.87 -7.05 10.39
C LEU A 177 9.21 -8.32 9.84
N TRP A 178 9.86 -9.00 8.88
CA TRP A 178 9.40 -10.29 8.38
C TRP A 178 9.45 -11.37 9.47
N GLU A 179 10.49 -11.41 10.29
CA GLU A 179 10.54 -12.35 11.42
C GLU A 179 9.36 -12.13 12.37
N TYR A 180 9.09 -10.88 12.72
CA TYR A 180 7.94 -10.52 13.54
C TYR A 180 6.60 -10.86 12.87
N ALA A 181 6.48 -10.66 11.54
CA ALA A 181 5.29 -11.02 10.78
C ALA A 181 5.03 -12.53 10.79
N ARG A 182 6.09 -13.36 10.66
CA ARG A 182 5.98 -14.83 10.77
C ARG A 182 5.44 -15.25 12.13
N ASP A 183 5.94 -14.66 13.22
CA ASP A 183 5.42 -14.93 14.56
C ASP A 183 3.93 -14.60 14.70
N ILE A 184 3.47 -13.51 14.06
CA ILE A 184 2.04 -13.16 14.01
C ILE A 184 1.25 -14.21 13.22
N ILE A 185 1.77 -14.67 12.09
CA ILE A 185 1.11 -15.69 11.25
C ILE A 185 0.94 -17.00 12.03
N GLU A 186 1.98 -17.48 12.70
CA GLU A 186 1.91 -18.70 13.51
C GLU A 186 0.91 -18.55 14.66
N LYS A 187 0.96 -17.42 15.39
CA LYS A 187 -0.03 -17.13 16.42
C LYS A 187 -1.45 -17.06 15.85
N ALA A 188 -1.64 -16.55 14.64
CA ALA A 188 -2.95 -16.50 14.00
C ALA A 188 -3.51 -17.90 13.72
N VAL A 189 -2.65 -18.86 13.35
CA VAL A 189 -3.02 -20.25 13.13
C VAL A 189 -3.37 -20.93 14.46
N ASP A 190 -2.52 -20.78 15.48
CA ASP A 190 -2.75 -21.34 16.82
C ASP A 190 -4.07 -20.86 17.42
N ASN A 191 -4.42 -19.59 17.20
CA ASN A 191 -5.67 -18.99 17.67
C ASN A 191 -6.87 -19.19 16.73
N GLN A 192 -6.71 -19.98 15.66
CA GLN A 192 -7.77 -20.25 14.67
C GLN A 192 -8.31 -18.98 13.98
N PHE A 193 -7.48 -17.95 13.86
CA PHE A 193 -7.75 -16.73 13.09
C PHE A 193 -7.44 -16.94 11.62
N LEU A 194 -6.43 -17.75 11.32
CA LEU A 194 -6.00 -18.14 9.99
C LEU A 194 -6.06 -19.66 9.87
N ARG A 195 -6.52 -20.14 8.72
CA ARG A 195 -6.56 -21.58 8.42
C ARG A 195 -5.18 -22.02 7.90
N GLU A 196 -4.75 -23.24 8.23
CA GLU A 196 -3.61 -23.90 7.58
C GLU A 196 -3.73 -23.92 6.05
#